data_AF-A0A3N4RV45-F1
#
_entry.id   AF-A0A3N4RV45-F1
#
_cell.length_a   1.000
_cell.length_b   1.000
_cell.length_c   1.000
_cell.angle_alpha   90.00
_cell.angle_beta   90.00
_cell.angle_gamma   90.00
#
_symmetry.space_group_name_H-M   'P 1'
#
loop_
_entity.id
_entity.type
_entity.pdbx_description
1 polymer ?
#
loop_
_entity_poly.entity_id
_entity_poly.type
_entity_poly.pdbx_seq_one_letter_code
_entity_poly.pdbx_strand_id
1 'polypeptide(L)'
;MHRYKAFNAPMPTTAALAKVSTGTAVKTMLQLATPSTRQIQLISWGFSLDVAPGAASVVELLQTDAAATVTAHVASGVQPLDPNAPASLLTLGTSATGYTATAEGSTTAARVFDVKQIPLAAGATDLTYFYQWMPDERPIIAVSKFLRVRATMATSASNMTCWIVWDE
;
A
#
# COMPACT_ATOMS: atom_id res chain seq x y z
N MET A 1 1.45 21.49 -5.47
CA MET A 1 1.68 20.03 -5.33
C MET A 1 1.33 19.71 -3.91
N HIS A 2 0.34 18.85 -3.69
CA HIS A 2 -0.17 18.55 -2.35
C HIS A 2 0.23 17.14 -1.97
N ARG A 3 0.60 16.95 -0.70
CA ARG A 3 1.06 15.66 -0.19
C ARG A 3 -0.05 14.93 0.52
N TYR A 4 -0.17 13.63 0.24
CA TYR A 4 -1.18 12.77 0.81
C TYR A 4 -0.59 11.51 1.43
N LYS A 5 -1.33 10.92 2.36
CA LYS A 5 -1.01 9.63 2.98
C LYS A 5 -2.26 8.78 3.10
N ALA A 6 -2.12 7.49 2.80
CA ALA A 6 -3.15 6.48 3.05
C ALA A 6 -2.54 5.29 3.77
N PHE A 7 -3.34 4.68 4.65
CA PHE A 7 -3.02 3.45 5.36
C PHE A 7 -3.91 2.33 4.84
N ASN A 8 -3.54 1.07 5.05
CA ASN A 8 -4.40 -0.09 4.77
C ASN A 8 -5.54 -0.29 5.78
N ALA A 9 -6.20 0.80 6.18
CA ALA A 9 -7.24 0.79 7.20
C ALA A 9 -8.13 2.03 7.05
N PRO A 10 -9.36 2.02 7.61
CA PRO A 10 -10.13 3.24 7.73
C PRO A 10 -9.39 4.26 8.60
N MET A 11 -9.65 5.54 8.37
CA MET A 11 -9.04 6.61 9.16
C MET A 11 -9.30 6.36 10.66
N PRO A 12 -8.25 6.37 11.51
CA PRO A 12 -8.45 6.20 12.93
C PRO A 12 -9.19 7.42 13.48
N THR A 13 -10.23 7.16 14.25
CA THR A 13 -11.01 8.18 14.94
C THR A 13 -10.98 7.88 16.44
N THR A 14 -12.06 7.35 17.01
CA THR A 14 -12.08 6.85 18.39
C THR A 14 -11.35 5.51 18.51
N ALA A 15 -11.38 4.68 17.46
CA ALA A 15 -10.67 3.41 17.41
C ALA A 15 -9.23 3.58 16.89
N ALA A 16 -8.31 2.78 17.43
CA ALA A 16 -6.95 2.67 16.92
C ALA A 16 -6.94 2.14 15.47
N LEU A 17 -5.87 2.46 14.74
CA LEU A 17 -5.68 1.98 13.38
C LEU A 17 -5.65 0.44 13.35
N ALA A 18 -6.59 -0.16 12.62
CA ALA A 18 -6.70 -1.61 12.53
C ALA A 18 -5.55 -2.19 11.69
N LYS A 19 -4.99 -3.31 12.14
CA LYS A 19 -4.01 -4.09 11.36
C LYS A 19 -4.78 -5.08 10.48
N VAL A 20 -4.29 -5.32 9.27
CA VAL A 20 -4.92 -6.26 8.33
C VAL A 20 -4.16 -7.57 8.33
N SER A 21 -4.88 -8.67 8.44
CA SER A 21 -4.30 -10.01 8.34
C SER A 21 -3.79 -10.29 6.93
N THR A 22 -2.50 -10.64 6.83
CA THR A 22 -1.85 -11.08 5.58
C THR A 22 -2.31 -12.50 5.20
N GLY A 23 -1.57 -13.20 4.35
CA GLY A 23 -1.91 -14.55 3.92
C GLY A 23 -0.76 -15.25 3.23
N THR A 24 -0.94 -16.55 3.01
CA THR A 24 0.03 -17.39 2.28
C THR A 24 -0.05 -17.25 0.77
N ALA A 25 -1.23 -16.89 0.26
CA ALA A 25 -1.38 -16.36 -1.08
C ALA A 25 -1.02 -14.86 -1.10
N VAL A 26 -0.65 -14.36 -2.28
CA VAL A 26 -0.45 -12.93 -2.51
C VAL A 26 -1.73 -12.18 -2.15
N LYS A 27 -1.63 -11.20 -1.25
CA LYS A 27 -2.73 -10.30 -0.89
C LYS A 27 -2.34 -8.85 -1.13
N THR A 28 -3.26 -8.09 -1.72
CA THR A 28 -3.15 -6.64 -1.83
C THR A 28 -3.53 -6.06 -0.50
N MET A 29 -2.57 -5.37 0.11
CA MET A 29 -2.75 -4.78 1.43
C MET A 29 -3.22 -3.33 1.30
N LEU A 30 -2.71 -2.60 0.30
CA LEU A 30 -3.16 -1.26 -0.06
C LEU A 30 -3.11 -1.10 -1.59
N GLN A 31 -4.15 -0.50 -2.17
CA GLN A 31 -4.25 -0.16 -3.58
C GLN A 31 -4.61 1.33 -3.72
N LEU A 32 -3.86 2.06 -4.54
CA LEU A 32 -4.18 3.43 -4.97
C LEU A 32 -4.46 3.42 -6.47
N ALA A 33 -5.57 4.01 -6.89
CA ALA A 33 -5.99 4.09 -8.29
C ALA A 33 -5.86 5.53 -8.81
N THR A 34 -4.92 5.74 -9.72
CA THR A 34 -4.74 7.04 -10.36
C THR A 34 -5.90 7.32 -11.32
N PRO A 35 -6.46 8.54 -11.32
CA PRO A 35 -7.50 8.90 -12.28
C PRO A 35 -6.91 8.95 -13.70
N SER A 36 -7.79 9.05 -14.71
CA SER A 36 -7.37 9.15 -16.11
C SER A 36 -6.68 10.46 -16.49
N THR A 37 -6.67 11.44 -15.59
CA THR A 37 -6.22 12.81 -15.84
C THR A 37 -5.00 13.22 -15.01
N ARG A 38 -4.62 12.44 -13.98
CA ARG A 38 -3.53 12.80 -13.05
C ARG A 38 -2.67 11.60 -12.72
N GLN A 39 -1.36 11.77 -12.89
CA GLN A 39 -0.33 10.88 -12.37
C GLN A 39 0.00 11.26 -10.92
N ILE A 40 0.54 10.31 -10.14
CA ILE A 40 1.02 10.58 -8.79
C ILE A 40 2.53 10.31 -8.69
N GLN A 41 3.23 11.06 -7.84
CA GLN A 41 4.65 10.86 -7.59
C GLN A 41 4.85 10.25 -6.21
N LEU A 42 5.48 9.08 -6.16
CA LEU A 42 5.78 8.37 -4.92
C LEU A 42 6.85 9.10 -4.11
N ILE A 43 6.63 9.26 -2.80
CA ILE A 43 7.55 9.95 -1.88
C ILE A 43 8.15 8.96 -0.88
N SER A 44 7.30 8.16 -0.25
CA SER A 44 7.75 7.12 0.67
C SER A 44 6.66 6.07 0.85
N TRP A 45 7.08 4.91 1.32
CA TRP A 45 6.19 3.84 1.71
C TRP A 45 6.77 3.07 2.88
N GLY A 46 5.93 2.28 3.53
CA GLY A 46 6.39 1.43 4.60
C GLY A 46 5.32 0.49 5.12
N PHE A 47 5.76 -0.41 5.99
CA PHE A 47 4.88 -1.33 6.69
C PHE A 47 5.41 -1.70 8.08
N SER A 48 4.53 -2.23 8.90
CA SER A 48 4.85 -2.82 10.20
C SER A 48 4.04 -4.08 10.42
N LEU A 49 4.68 -5.09 11.01
CA LEU A 49 4.07 -6.36 11.41
C LEU A 49 3.92 -6.41 12.92
N ASP A 50 2.88 -7.07 13.40
CA ASP A 50 2.67 -7.34 14.82
C ASP A 50 3.52 -8.50 15.35
N VAL A 51 3.81 -9.46 14.48
CA VAL A 51 4.61 -10.65 14.79
C VAL A 51 5.47 -11.05 13.60
N ALA A 52 6.69 -11.53 13.89
CA ALA A 52 7.58 -12.09 12.88
C ALA A 52 6.92 -13.30 12.20
N PRO A 53 6.97 -13.41 10.86
CA PRO A 53 6.51 -14.61 10.18
C PRO A 53 7.42 -15.80 10.52
N GLY A 54 6.85 -17.00 10.59
CA GLY A 54 7.61 -18.22 10.93
C GLY A 54 8.63 -18.65 9.88
N ALA A 55 8.61 -18.06 8.68
CA ALA A 55 9.55 -18.29 7.61
C ALA A 55 9.72 -17.02 6.75
N ALA A 56 10.77 -17.00 5.93
CA ALA A 56 11.08 -15.87 5.06
C ALA A 56 9.87 -15.50 4.19
N SER A 57 9.51 -14.21 4.20
CA SER A 57 8.28 -13.70 3.58
C SER A 57 8.58 -12.45 2.76
N VAL A 58 7.63 -12.03 1.91
CA VAL A 58 7.89 -10.96 0.93
C VAL A 58 6.80 -9.90 1.00
N VAL A 59 7.23 -8.63 1.00
CA VAL A 59 6.37 -7.47 0.76
C VAL A 59 6.93 -6.70 -0.42
N GLU A 60 6.06 -6.34 -1.36
CA GLU A 60 6.44 -5.71 -2.62
C GLU A 60 5.57 -4.49 -2.92
N LEU A 61 6.20 -3.47 -3.50
CA LEU A 61 5.56 -2.27 -4.01
C LEU A 61 5.67 -2.25 -5.53
N LEU A 62 4.53 -2.18 -6.21
CA LEU A 62 4.49 -2.21 -7.67
C LEU A 62 3.31 -1.45 -8.25
N GLN A 63 3.44 -1.06 -9.51
CA GLN A 63 2.34 -0.64 -10.36
C GLN A 63 1.77 -1.83 -11.12
N THR A 64 0.45 -1.87 -11.32
CA THR A 64 -0.28 -2.88 -12.09
C THR A 64 -1.29 -2.23 -13.03
N ASP A 65 -1.78 -3.02 -13.99
CA ASP A 65 -2.72 -2.62 -15.04
C ASP A 65 -4.18 -3.06 -14.82
N ALA A 66 -4.42 -3.98 -13.89
CA ALA A 66 -5.75 -4.39 -13.44
C ALA A 66 -5.98 -3.95 -11.99
N ALA A 67 -7.23 -3.93 -11.52
CA ALA A 67 -7.58 -3.67 -10.13
C ALA A 67 -7.83 -4.97 -9.36
N ALA A 68 -7.46 -5.00 -8.08
CA ALA A 68 -7.95 -6.00 -7.14
C ALA A 68 -9.32 -5.57 -6.58
N THR A 69 -10.11 -6.52 -6.09
CA THR A 69 -11.36 -6.21 -5.37
C THR A 69 -11.03 -5.92 -3.91
N VAL A 70 -10.99 -4.63 -3.57
CA VAL A 70 -10.57 -4.11 -2.27
C VAL A 70 -11.75 -3.64 -1.43
N THR A 71 -11.52 -3.51 -0.12
CA THR A 71 -12.38 -2.67 0.72
C THR A 71 -12.13 -1.22 0.36
N ALA A 72 -13.14 -0.54 -0.18
CA ALA A 72 -12.99 0.82 -0.67
C ALA A 72 -12.59 1.79 0.46
N HIS A 73 -11.67 2.70 0.17
CA HIS A 73 -11.48 3.86 1.04
C HIS A 73 -12.65 4.82 0.90
N VAL A 74 -13.02 5.44 2.03
CA VAL A 74 -13.79 6.70 2.03
C VAL A 74 -12.82 7.88 1.88
N ALA A 75 -13.32 9.06 1.55
CA ALA A 75 -12.48 10.25 1.33
C ALA A 75 -11.55 10.56 2.51
N SER A 76 -12.03 10.39 3.75
CA SER A 76 -11.21 10.56 4.95
C SER A 76 -10.12 9.49 5.12
N GLY A 77 -10.15 8.37 4.39
CA GLY A 77 -9.06 7.41 4.38
C GLY A 77 -7.80 7.90 3.65
N VAL A 78 -7.95 8.92 2.80
CA VAL A 78 -6.86 9.54 2.03
C VAL A 78 -6.59 10.92 2.63
N GLN A 79 -5.56 10.99 3.47
CA GLN A 79 -5.30 12.15 4.31
C GLN A 79 -4.37 13.15 3.62
N PRO A 80 -4.79 14.41 3.40
CA PRO A 80 -3.84 15.47 3.09
C PRO A 80 -2.91 15.69 4.30
N LEU A 81 -1.61 15.82 4.04
CA LEU A 81 -0.64 16.14 5.10
C LEU A 81 -0.64 17.64 5.44
N ASP A 82 -1.06 18.49 4.50
CA ASP A 82 -1.29 19.90 4.76
C ASP A 82 -2.76 20.10 5.17
N PRO A 83 -3.06 20.75 6.32
CA PRO A 83 -4.44 20.88 6.83
C PRO A 83 -5.43 21.57 5.89
N ASN A 84 -4.93 22.43 4.99
CA ASN A 84 -5.74 23.20 4.05
C ASN A 84 -5.64 22.66 2.61
N ALA A 85 -4.98 21.52 2.38
CA ALA A 85 -4.92 20.94 1.06
C ALA A 85 -6.30 20.39 0.64
N PRO A 86 -6.63 20.47 -0.67
CA PRO A 86 -7.84 19.88 -1.20
C PRO A 86 -7.82 18.36 -1.04
N ALA A 87 -8.99 17.72 -1.14
CA ALA A 87 -9.08 16.26 -1.20
C ALA A 87 -8.29 15.71 -2.40
N SER A 88 -7.70 14.53 -2.23
CA SER A 88 -7.01 13.81 -3.30
C SER A 88 -7.96 13.50 -4.46
N LEU A 89 -7.40 13.46 -5.67
CA LEU A 89 -8.10 13.13 -6.90
C LEU A 89 -8.07 11.63 -7.22
N LEU A 90 -7.53 10.78 -6.33
CA LEU A 90 -7.57 9.33 -6.49
C LEU A 90 -9.01 8.84 -6.65
N THR A 91 -9.20 7.86 -7.54
CA THR A 91 -10.51 7.23 -7.70
C THR A 91 -10.76 6.28 -6.54
N LEU A 92 -11.83 6.49 -5.79
CA LEU A 92 -12.24 5.63 -4.68
C LEU A 92 -13.27 4.60 -5.14
N GLY A 93 -13.21 3.38 -4.62
CA GLY A 93 -14.16 2.32 -4.96
C GLY A 93 -13.60 0.92 -4.75
N THR A 94 -14.46 -0.09 -4.81
CA THR A 94 -14.09 -1.50 -4.58
C THR A 94 -13.18 -2.08 -5.65
N SER A 95 -13.10 -1.45 -6.82
CA SER A 95 -12.15 -1.77 -7.90
C SER A 95 -11.21 -0.59 -8.19
N ALA A 96 -10.95 0.24 -7.18
CA ALA A 96 -10.11 1.43 -7.29
C ALA A 96 -9.26 1.59 -6.02
N THR A 97 -9.24 2.76 -5.39
CA THR A 97 -8.46 2.99 -4.17
C THR A 97 -9.12 2.36 -2.95
N GLY A 98 -8.37 1.54 -2.23
CA GLY A 98 -8.85 0.77 -1.09
C GLY A 98 -7.77 -0.12 -0.50
N TYR A 99 -8.17 -0.95 0.46
CA TYR A 99 -7.27 -1.82 1.20
C TYR A 99 -7.85 -3.22 1.33
N THR A 100 -6.98 -4.20 1.52
CA THR A 100 -7.31 -5.62 1.68
C THR A 100 -8.05 -6.23 0.48
N ALA A 101 -7.34 -7.06 -0.28
CA ALA A 101 -7.93 -8.00 -1.22
C ALA A 101 -7.26 -9.37 -1.08
N THR A 102 -8.07 -10.44 -1.07
CA THR A 102 -7.57 -11.82 -1.14
C THR A 102 -7.41 -12.32 -2.57
N ALA A 103 -8.06 -11.65 -3.54
CA ALA A 103 -7.94 -11.92 -4.96
C ALA A 103 -7.28 -10.73 -5.69
N GLU A 104 -6.10 -10.97 -6.26
CA GLU A 104 -5.27 -9.95 -6.93
C GLU A 104 -5.82 -9.46 -8.27
N GLY A 105 -6.76 -10.19 -8.87
CA GLY A 105 -7.11 -10.05 -10.29
C GLY A 105 -5.99 -10.58 -11.21
N SER A 106 -6.27 -10.65 -12.50
CA SER A 106 -5.28 -11.07 -13.51
C SER A 106 -4.50 -9.85 -14.01
N THR A 107 -3.37 -9.54 -13.39
CA THR A 107 -2.47 -8.47 -13.85
C THR A 107 -1.67 -8.96 -15.06
N THR A 108 -1.75 -8.25 -16.18
CA THR A 108 -1.00 -8.60 -17.40
C THR A 108 0.29 -7.80 -17.58
N ALA A 109 0.40 -6.66 -16.90
CA ALA A 109 1.60 -5.82 -16.88
C ALA A 109 1.84 -5.25 -15.48
N ALA A 110 3.07 -5.39 -15.00
CA ALA A 110 3.50 -4.87 -13.70
C ALA A 110 4.87 -4.18 -13.79
N ARG A 111 5.06 -3.13 -12.99
CA ARG A 111 6.36 -2.47 -12.77
C ARG A 111 6.67 -2.45 -11.28
N VAL A 112 7.67 -3.23 -10.89
CA VAL A 112 8.11 -3.31 -9.48
C VAL A 112 8.99 -2.11 -9.15
N PHE A 113 8.75 -1.49 -7.99
CA PHE A 113 9.53 -0.36 -7.48
C PHE A 113 10.46 -0.78 -6.37
N ASP A 114 9.97 -1.61 -5.46
CA ASP A 114 10.71 -2.02 -4.28
C ASP A 114 10.19 -3.37 -3.76
N VAL A 115 11.08 -4.16 -3.17
CA VAL A 115 10.78 -5.48 -2.61
C VAL A 115 11.58 -5.66 -1.33
N LYS A 116 10.88 -5.84 -0.21
CA LYS A 116 11.48 -6.18 1.08
C LYS A 116 11.24 -7.66 1.39
N GLN A 117 12.34 -8.40 1.49
CA GLN A 117 12.36 -9.72 2.11
C GLN A 117 12.34 -9.56 3.63
N ILE A 118 11.43 -10.26 4.29
CA ILE A 118 11.34 -10.35 5.75
C ILE A 118 12.11 -11.61 6.16
N PRO A 119 13.16 -11.49 6.98
CA PRO A 119 13.98 -12.62 7.39
C PRO A 119 13.21 -13.57 8.31
N LEU A 120 13.70 -14.81 8.41
CA LEU A 120 13.12 -15.86 9.26
C LEU A 120 13.31 -15.57 10.77
N ALA A 121 12.45 -16.18 11.58
CA ALA A 121 12.20 -15.86 12.99
C ALA A 121 13.35 -16.03 14.00
N ALA A 122 14.54 -16.51 13.61
CA ALA A 122 15.67 -16.61 14.53
C ALA A 122 16.31 -15.23 14.78
N GLY A 123 15.62 -14.39 15.56
CA GLY A 123 16.08 -13.04 15.96
C GLY A 123 15.67 -11.91 15.02
N ALA A 124 14.60 -12.08 14.22
CA ALA A 124 14.14 -11.04 13.29
C ALA A 124 13.74 -9.74 14.01
N THR A 125 14.53 -8.68 13.82
CA THR A 125 14.26 -7.32 14.31
C THR A 125 13.54 -6.44 13.30
N ASP A 126 13.53 -6.85 12.02
CA ASP A 126 12.99 -6.09 10.89
C ASP A 126 11.48 -6.32 10.71
N LEU A 127 10.69 -6.04 11.76
CA LEU A 127 9.23 -6.06 11.69
C LEU A 127 8.65 -4.77 11.09
N THR A 128 9.49 -3.76 10.94
CA THR A 128 9.14 -2.46 10.39
C THR A 128 10.04 -2.18 9.19
N TYR A 129 9.44 -1.59 8.17
CA TYR A 129 10.16 -1.12 7.00
C TYR A 129 9.64 0.25 6.61
N PHE A 130 10.57 1.12 6.24
CA PHE A 130 10.31 2.46 5.77
C PHE A 130 11.36 2.77 4.71
N TYR A 131 10.89 3.25 3.57
CA TYR A 131 11.75 3.74 2.52
C TYR A 131 11.22 5.06 1.97
N GLN A 132 12.13 6.01 1.79
CA GLN A 132 11.85 7.31 1.19
C GLN A 132 12.80 7.50 0.02
N TRP A 133 12.23 7.78 -1.15
CA TRP A 133 13.02 8.10 -2.33
C TRP A 133 13.68 9.47 -2.18
N MET A 134 14.92 9.57 -2.63
CA MET A 134 15.54 10.86 -2.90
C MET A 134 14.73 11.60 -3.97
N PRO A 135 14.65 12.94 -3.93
CA PRO A 135 13.81 13.71 -4.84
C PRO A 135 13.96 13.36 -6.33
N ASP A 136 15.17 13.04 -6.76
CA ASP A 136 15.50 12.78 -8.17
C ASP A 136 15.14 11.37 -8.65
N GLU A 137 14.87 10.44 -7.74
CA GLU A 137 14.61 9.02 -8.04
C GLU A 137 13.16 8.60 -7.82
N ARG A 138 12.30 9.56 -7.46
CA ARG A 138 10.90 9.33 -7.11
C ARG A 138 10.12 8.71 -8.28
N PRO A 139 9.59 7.48 -8.12
CA PRO A 139 8.82 6.85 -9.19
C PRO A 139 7.51 7.59 -9.46
N ILE A 140 7.14 7.70 -10.73
CA ILE A 140 5.86 8.29 -11.16
C ILE A 140 4.90 7.18 -11.55
N ILE A 141 3.71 7.16 -10.97
CA ILE A 141 2.64 6.23 -11.33
C ILE A 141 1.81 6.86 -12.43
N ALA A 142 1.70 6.17 -13.57
CA ALA A 142 0.97 6.67 -14.73
C ALA A 142 -0.53 6.80 -14.44
N VAL A 143 -1.24 7.58 -15.27
CA VAL A 143 -2.71 7.70 -15.24
C VAL A 143 -3.39 6.35 -15.49
N SER A 144 -4.58 6.15 -14.93
CA SER A 144 -5.37 4.92 -15.08
C SER A 144 -4.59 3.64 -14.73
N LYS A 145 -3.75 3.71 -13.69
CA LYS A 145 -2.98 2.57 -13.18
C LYS A 145 -3.19 2.41 -11.68
N PHE A 146 -2.80 1.24 -11.19
CA PHE A 146 -2.98 0.87 -9.79
C PHE A 146 -1.62 0.68 -9.14
N LEU A 147 -1.30 1.49 -8.14
CA LEU A 147 -0.18 1.27 -7.24
C LEU A 147 -0.63 0.32 -6.14
N ARG A 148 0.18 -0.69 -5.83
CA ARG A 148 -0.15 -1.69 -4.81
C ARG A 148 1.01 -1.97 -3.88
N VAL A 149 0.68 -2.15 -2.60
CA VAL A 149 1.50 -2.90 -1.64
C VAL A 149 0.91 -4.30 -1.55
N ARG A 150 1.72 -5.32 -1.87
CA ARG A 150 1.32 -6.73 -1.72
C ARG A 150 2.18 -7.42 -0.69
N ALA A 151 1.58 -8.37 0.01
CA ALA A 151 2.27 -9.20 0.99
C ALA A 151 1.99 -10.68 0.73
N THR A 152 3.03 -11.50 0.86
CA THR A 152 2.97 -12.97 0.80
C THR A 152 3.77 -13.53 1.96
N MET A 153 3.08 -14.19 2.89
CA MET A 153 3.71 -14.82 4.06
C MET A 153 3.93 -16.30 3.82
N ALA A 154 5.09 -16.86 4.16
CA ALA A 154 5.39 -18.25 3.80
C ALA A 154 4.62 -19.31 4.62
N THR A 155 4.17 -18.99 5.84
CA THR A 155 3.55 -19.98 6.74
C THR A 155 2.20 -19.53 7.28
N SER A 156 2.19 -18.52 8.14
CA SER A 156 1.00 -18.00 8.81
C SER A 156 0.82 -16.52 8.54
N ALA A 157 -0.43 -16.07 8.56
CA ALA A 157 -0.73 -14.65 8.45
C ALA A 157 -0.23 -13.90 9.69
N SER A 158 0.65 -12.91 9.48
CA SER A 158 0.93 -11.84 10.45
C SER A 158 -0.01 -10.66 10.15
N ASN A 159 -0.41 -9.89 11.17
CA ASN A 159 -1.18 -8.68 10.90
C ASN A 159 -0.23 -7.54 10.54
N MET A 160 -0.57 -6.83 9.46
CA MET A 160 0.26 -5.78 8.90
C MET A 160 -0.49 -4.45 8.85
N THR A 161 0.22 -3.38 9.18
CA THR A 161 -0.15 -2.02 8.80
C THR A 161 0.80 -1.57 7.70
N CYS A 162 0.30 -1.06 6.58
CA CYS A 162 1.13 -0.43 5.55
C CYS A 162 0.59 0.93 5.17
N TRP A 163 1.45 1.75 4.59
CA TRP A 163 1.14 3.10 4.19
C TRP A 163 1.94 3.54 2.98
N ILE A 164 1.38 4.48 2.22
CA ILE A 164 2.03 5.15 1.10
C ILE A 164 1.88 6.65 1.29
N VAL A 165 2.93 7.40 0.99
CA VAL A 165 2.94 8.87 0.85
C VAL A 165 3.26 9.21 -0.59
N TRP A 166 2.45 10.09 -1.17
CA TRP A 166 2.62 10.56 -2.54
C TRP A 166 2.28 12.05 -2.65
N ASP A 167 2.78 12.65 -3.73
CA ASP A 167 2.45 14.01 -4.12
C ASP A 167 1.51 13.95 -5.35
N GLU A 168 0.46 14.80 -5.32
CA GLU A 168 -0.41 15.07 -6.47
C GLU A 168 -0.23 16.48 -7.01
#